data_AF-A0AA45Z1L3-F1
#
_entry.id   AF-A0AA45Z1L3-F1
#
_cell.length_a   1.000
_cell.length_b   1.000
_cell.length_c   1.000
_cell.angle_alpha   90.00
_cell.angle_beta   90.00
_cell.angle_gamma   90.00
#
_symmetry.space_group_name_H-M   'P 1'
#
loop_
_entity.id
_entity.type
_entity.pdbx_description
1 polymer ?
#
loop_
_entity_poly.entity_id
_entity_poly.type
_entity_poly.pdbx_seq_one_letter_code
_entity_poly.pdbx_strand_id
1 'polypeptide(L)'
;MDDPTDRDPDRRREPRKPKPPRKVSQRYLENAALHYLKRYAATVSQLKRVLMRRVDRSVKFHGTDRAEAVGWVDALAEKLIRNGLVNDRTYAETRVHSLRASGRSARVITQKLRMKGVAPELVQEKLAEATQDVPEDAAARIWARKKRLGPFRRDPSTRVENRKKDLAALARAGFSFTIAKRVIDGTAEDLPPRD
;
A
#
# COMPACT_ATOMS: atom_id res chain seq x y z
N MET A 1 -35.47 -42.46 -24.51
CA MET A 1 -35.52 -41.60 -23.31
C MET A 1 -34.24 -41.86 -22.56
N ASP A 2 -33.20 -41.06 -22.81
CA ASP A 2 -31.93 -41.16 -22.11
C ASP A 2 -32.07 -40.43 -20.77
N ASP A 3 -31.90 -41.17 -19.67
CA ASP A 3 -32.06 -40.69 -18.30
C ASP A 3 -30.91 -39.73 -17.92
N PRO A 4 -31.19 -38.45 -17.61
CA PRO A 4 -30.18 -37.45 -17.32
C PRO A 4 -30.00 -37.30 -15.79
N THR A 5 -29.66 -38.37 -15.06
CA THR A 5 -29.38 -38.25 -13.61
C THR A 5 -28.23 -39.12 -13.12
N ASP A 6 -27.03 -38.93 -13.68
CA ASP A 6 -25.78 -39.31 -13.01
C ASP A 6 -24.81 -38.12 -12.93
N ARG A 7 -25.14 -37.18 -12.04
CA ARG A 7 -24.17 -36.20 -11.54
C ARG A 7 -24.14 -36.29 -10.02
N ASP A 8 -23.28 -37.17 -9.54
CA ASP A 8 -22.83 -37.25 -8.15
C ASP A 8 -22.44 -35.83 -7.64
N PRO A 9 -23.23 -35.24 -6.72
CA PRO A 9 -23.00 -33.90 -6.19
C PRO A 9 -21.85 -33.84 -5.16
N ASP A 10 -21.25 -34.97 -4.78
CA ASP A 10 -20.27 -35.06 -3.68
C ASP A 10 -18.83 -35.40 -4.13
N ARG A 11 -18.52 -35.26 -5.43
CA ARG A 11 -17.11 -35.25 -5.90
C ARG A 11 -16.42 -33.94 -5.50
N ARG A 12 -16.05 -33.82 -4.23
CA ARG A 12 -15.05 -32.86 -3.76
C ARG A 12 -13.78 -33.12 -4.56
N ARG A 13 -13.49 -32.24 -5.53
CA ARG A 13 -12.25 -32.31 -6.32
C ARG A 13 -11.07 -32.33 -5.36
N GLU A 14 -10.31 -33.42 -5.37
CA GLU A 14 -9.10 -33.52 -4.57
C GLU A 14 -8.18 -32.31 -4.82
N PRO A 15 -7.59 -31.73 -3.77
CA PRO A 15 -6.70 -30.59 -3.91
C PRO A 15 -5.51 -31.00 -4.79
N ARG A 16 -5.42 -30.38 -5.98
CA ARG A 16 -4.32 -30.62 -6.92
C ARG A 16 -2.97 -30.36 -6.24
N LYS A 17 -2.07 -31.35 -6.29
CA LYS A 17 -0.69 -31.20 -5.80
C LYS A 17 -0.03 -29.96 -6.44
N PRO A 18 0.68 -29.13 -5.65
CA PRO A 18 1.29 -27.91 -6.18
C PRO A 18 2.37 -28.27 -7.21
N LYS A 19 2.32 -27.61 -8.38
CA LYS A 19 3.31 -27.79 -9.44
C LYS A 19 4.70 -27.34 -8.93
N PRO A 20 5.79 -28.03 -9.29
CA PRO A 20 7.13 -27.63 -8.89
C PRO A 20 7.45 -26.23 -9.42
N PRO A 21 8.29 -25.45 -8.71
CA PRO A 21 8.72 -24.15 -9.20
C PRO A 21 9.45 -24.30 -10.54
N ARG A 22 9.30 -23.32 -11.43
CA ARG A 22 10.05 -23.30 -12.70
C ARG A 22 11.50 -22.94 -12.43
N LYS A 23 12.43 -23.52 -13.20
CA LYS A 23 13.83 -23.07 -13.24
C LYS A 23 13.85 -21.61 -13.73
N VAL A 24 14.53 -20.72 -13.01
CA VAL A 24 14.62 -19.32 -13.42
C VAL A 24 15.52 -19.15 -14.63
N SER A 25 15.11 -18.23 -15.50
CA SER A 25 15.87 -17.74 -16.65
C SER A 25 15.50 -16.27 -16.87
N GLN A 26 16.30 -15.53 -17.65
CA GLN A 26 16.02 -14.12 -17.96
C GLN A 26 14.61 -13.94 -18.54
N ARG A 27 14.24 -14.73 -19.57
CA ARG A 27 12.91 -14.68 -20.19
C ARG A 27 11.78 -15.03 -19.22
N TYR A 28 12.01 -15.96 -18.29
CA TYR A 28 11.02 -16.28 -17.26
C TYR A 28 10.82 -15.11 -16.30
N LEU A 29 11.90 -14.47 -15.85
CA LEU A 29 11.83 -13.31 -14.95
C LEU A 29 11.18 -12.10 -15.64
N GLU A 30 11.51 -11.85 -16.91
CA GLU A 30 10.89 -10.79 -17.72
C GLU A 30 9.38 -10.99 -17.86
N ASN A 31 8.93 -12.18 -18.27
CA ASN A 31 7.50 -12.48 -18.35
C ASN A 31 6.80 -12.34 -16.99
N ALA A 32 7.44 -12.77 -15.90
CA ALA A 32 6.90 -12.62 -14.56
C ALA A 32 6.81 -11.15 -14.12
N ALA A 33 7.79 -10.32 -14.49
CA ALA A 33 7.79 -8.89 -14.22
C ALA A 33 6.68 -8.17 -15.00
N LEU A 34 6.58 -8.39 -16.31
CA LEU A 34 5.55 -7.79 -17.16
C LEU A 34 4.14 -8.17 -16.70
N HIS A 35 3.93 -9.45 -16.37
CA HIS A 35 2.66 -9.92 -15.81
C HIS A 35 2.34 -9.23 -14.47
N TYR A 36 3.34 -8.99 -13.62
CA TYR A 36 3.15 -8.29 -12.34
C TYR A 36 2.80 -6.81 -12.56
N LEU A 37 3.55 -6.11 -13.40
CA LEU A 37 3.38 -4.68 -13.66
C LEU A 37 2.08 -4.36 -14.41
N LYS A 38 1.57 -5.29 -15.24
CA LYS A 38 0.25 -5.16 -15.87
C LYS A 38 -0.89 -5.02 -14.84
N ARG A 39 -0.73 -5.56 -13.63
CA ARG A 39 -1.78 -5.62 -12.61
C ARG A 39 -1.56 -4.68 -11.44
N TYR A 40 -0.32 -4.29 -11.17
CA TYR A 40 0.04 -3.56 -9.96
C TYR A 40 0.99 -2.41 -10.27
N ALA A 41 0.62 -1.20 -9.84
CA ALA A 41 1.59 -0.14 -9.63
C ALA A 41 2.55 -0.57 -8.51
N ALA A 42 3.86 -0.52 -8.79
CA ALA A 42 4.87 -1.05 -7.89
C ALA A 42 6.15 -0.21 -7.92
N THR A 43 6.87 -0.21 -6.81
CA THR A 43 8.23 0.32 -6.74
C THR A 43 9.25 -0.70 -7.26
N VAL A 44 10.46 -0.23 -7.53
CA VAL A 44 11.63 -1.07 -7.87
C VAL A 44 11.86 -2.12 -6.78
N SER A 45 11.84 -1.69 -5.52
CA SER A 45 11.99 -2.58 -4.35
C SER A 45 10.94 -3.68 -4.29
N GLN A 46 9.68 -3.37 -4.62
CA GLN A 46 8.61 -4.36 -4.67
C GLN A 46 8.78 -5.35 -5.83
N LEU A 47 9.15 -4.86 -7.02
CA LEU A 47 9.42 -5.70 -8.18
C LEU A 47 10.56 -6.69 -7.87
N LYS A 48 11.70 -6.19 -7.38
CA LYS A 48 12.84 -7.02 -6.99
C LYS A 48 12.43 -8.08 -5.96
N ARG A 49 11.65 -7.71 -4.94
CA ARG A 49 11.13 -8.68 -3.94
C ARG A 49 10.25 -9.77 -4.55
N VAL A 50 9.46 -9.46 -5.58
CA VAL A 50 8.62 -10.45 -6.27
C VAL A 50 9.47 -11.41 -7.09
N LEU A 51 10.47 -10.90 -7.80
CA LEU A 51 11.36 -11.69 -8.63
C LEU A 51 12.30 -12.56 -7.79
N MET A 52 12.89 -12.00 -6.73
CA MET A 52 13.77 -12.74 -5.81
C MET A 52 13.05 -13.91 -5.13
N ARG A 53 11.78 -13.76 -4.73
CA ARG A 53 10.99 -14.89 -4.22
C ARG A 53 10.83 -16.04 -5.23
N ARG A 54 11.00 -15.81 -6.53
CA ARG A 54 11.01 -16.86 -7.55
C ARG A 54 12.42 -17.45 -7.71
N VAL A 55 13.44 -16.60 -7.68
CA VAL A 55 14.85 -17.01 -7.64
C VAL A 55 15.09 -17.94 -6.47
N ASP A 56 14.76 -17.54 -5.24
CA ASP A 56 15.02 -18.34 -4.03
C ASP A 56 14.31 -19.72 -4.10
N ARG A 57 13.10 -19.78 -4.67
CA ARG A 57 12.39 -21.05 -4.90
C ARG A 57 13.08 -21.93 -5.94
N SER A 58 13.62 -21.33 -7.01
CA SER A 58 14.37 -22.06 -8.03
C SER A 58 15.72 -22.54 -7.52
N VAL A 59 16.44 -21.72 -6.76
CA VAL A 59 17.70 -22.11 -6.10
C VAL A 59 17.46 -23.32 -5.21
N LYS A 60 16.44 -23.27 -4.34
CA LYS A 60 16.12 -24.36 -3.42
C LYS A 60 15.74 -25.68 -4.13
N PHE A 61 15.07 -25.60 -5.28
CA PHE A 61 14.54 -26.79 -5.97
C PHE A 61 15.46 -27.33 -7.07
N HIS A 62 16.13 -26.44 -7.81
CA HIS A 62 16.91 -26.77 -9.01
C HIS A 62 18.43 -26.54 -8.85
N GLY A 63 18.90 -26.02 -7.70
CA GLY A 63 20.31 -25.67 -7.51
C GLY A 63 20.81 -24.57 -8.45
N THR A 64 19.93 -23.66 -8.86
CA THR A 64 20.31 -22.55 -9.75
C THR A 64 21.37 -21.66 -9.09
N ASP A 65 22.32 -21.14 -9.87
CA ASP A 65 23.27 -20.14 -9.37
C ASP A 65 22.52 -18.87 -8.95
N ARG A 66 22.63 -18.55 -7.66
CA ARG A 66 21.97 -17.40 -7.07
C ARG A 66 22.61 -16.09 -7.51
N ALA A 67 23.92 -16.03 -7.64
CA ALA A 67 24.63 -14.80 -8.01
C ALA A 67 24.27 -14.38 -9.43
N GLU A 68 24.30 -15.32 -10.36
CA GLU A 68 23.87 -15.11 -11.74
C GLU A 68 22.40 -14.65 -11.81
N ALA A 69 21.50 -15.33 -11.09
CA ALA A 69 20.09 -14.98 -11.08
C ALA A 69 19.79 -13.60 -10.46
N VAL A 70 20.57 -13.17 -9.46
CA VAL A 70 20.50 -11.81 -8.90
C VAL A 70 20.90 -10.78 -9.96
N GLY A 71 21.99 -11.01 -10.69
CA GLY A 71 22.43 -10.15 -11.79
C GLY A 71 21.35 -9.98 -12.86
N TRP A 72 20.61 -11.04 -13.20
CA TRP A 72 19.48 -10.95 -14.12
C TRP A 72 18.32 -10.09 -13.58
N VAL A 73 18.03 -10.18 -12.28
CA VAL A 73 16.98 -9.36 -11.64
C VAL A 73 17.35 -7.88 -11.66
N ASP A 74 18.61 -7.55 -11.38
CA ASP A 74 19.09 -6.17 -11.37
C ASP A 74 19.09 -5.57 -12.77
N ALA A 75 19.66 -6.27 -13.77
CA ALA A 75 19.64 -5.84 -15.16
C ALA A 75 18.22 -5.66 -15.71
N LEU A 76 17.28 -6.55 -15.35
CA LEU A 76 15.88 -6.43 -15.73
C LEU A 76 15.21 -5.22 -15.05
N ALA A 77 15.47 -4.99 -13.77
CA ALA A 77 14.92 -3.83 -13.06
C ALA A 77 15.38 -2.52 -13.71
N GLU A 78 16.66 -2.40 -14.03
CA GLU A 78 17.20 -1.23 -14.74
C GLU A 78 16.57 -1.04 -16.13
N LYS A 79 16.41 -2.11 -16.91
CA LYS A 79 15.72 -2.08 -18.21
C LYS A 79 14.30 -1.54 -18.06
N LEU A 80 13.55 -2.01 -17.06
CA LEU A 80 12.17 -1.58 -16.82
C LEU A 80 12.08 -0.14 -16.30
N ILE A 81 13.06 0.33 -15.54
CA ILE A 81 13.18 1.73 -15.12
C ILE A 81 13.43 2.62 -16.35
N ARG A 82 14.43 2.29 -17.17
CA ARG A 82 14.76 3.07 -18.39
C ARG A 82 13.59 3.17 -19.35
N ASN A 83 12.80 2.10 -19.47
CA ASN A 83 11.62 2.07 -20.31
C ASN A 83 10.38 2.73 -19.67
N GLY A 84 10.48 3.24 -18.45
CA GLY A 84 9.37 3.90 -17.75
C GLY A 84 8.29 2.97 -17.19
N LEU A 85 8.49 1.64 -17.23
CA LEU A 85 7.52 0.67 -16.71
C LEU A 85 7.51 0.64 -15.17
N VAL A 86 8.58 1.10 -14.53
CA VAL A 86 8.67 1.27 -13.07
C VAL A 86 9.24 2.64 -12.76
N ASN A 87 8.51 3.42 -11.97
CA ASN A 87 8.92 4.76 -11.57
C ASN A 87 8.51 5.03 -10.12
N ASP A 88 9.49 5.01 -9.20
CA ASP A 88 9.26 5.22 -7.78
C ASP A 88 8.76 6.64 -7.46
N ARG A 89 9.14 7.65 -8.27
CA ARG A 89 8.70 9.04 -8.13
C ARG A 89 7.21 9.18 -8.43
N THR A 90 6.76 8.70 -9.59
CA THR A 90 5.33 8.69 -9.95
C THR A 90 4.50 7.85 -8.97
N TYR A 91 5.05 6.71 -8.52
CA TYR A 91 4.42 5.88 -7.50
C TYR A 91 4.25 6.65 -6.18
N ALA A 92 5.30 7.32 -5.71
CA ALA A 92 5.30 8.06 -4.47
C ALA A 92 4.30 9.22 -4.51
N GLU A 93 4.36 10.05 -5.54
CA GLU A 93 3.46 11.18 -5.77
C GLU A 93 1.99 10.77 -5.72
N THR A 94 1.60 9.79 -6.55
CA THR A 94 0.22 9.26 -6.60
C THR A 94 -0.21 8.75 -5.21
N ARG A 95 0.70 8.06 -4.52
CA ARG A 95 0.37 7.41 -3.25
C ARG A 95 0.28 8.41 -2.10
N VAL A 96 1.17 9.40 -2.03
CA VAL A 96 1.12 10.46 -1.03
C VAL A 96 -0.17 11.25 -1.20
N HIS A 97 -0.45 11.75 -2.42
CA HIS A 97 -1.64 12.54 -2.69
C HIS A 97 -2.93 11.79 -2.29
N SER A 98 -3.09 10.54 -2.75
CA SER A 98 -4.25 9.70 -2.39
C SER A 98 -4.38 9.46 -0.87
N LEU A 99 -3.28 9.16 -0.19
CA LEU A 99 -3.31 8.95 1.27
C LEU A 99 -3.63 10.25 1.99
N ARG A 100 -3.09 11.38 1.54
CA ARG A 100 -3.26 12.67 2.17
C ARG A 100 -4.69 13.17 2.05
N ALA A 101 -5.27 13.13 0.85
CA ALA A 101 -6.68 13.42 0.60
C ALA A 101 -7.62 12.56 1.47
N SER A 102 -7.22 11.32 1.79
CA SER A 102 -7.99 10.44 2.68
C SER A 102 -7.83 10.74 4.20
N GLY A 103 -7.13 11.81 4.57
CA GLY A 103 -6.88 12.23 5.95
C GLY A 103 -5.78 11.42 6.65
N ARG A 104 -4.73 11.00 5.94
CA ARG A 104 -3.59 10.33 6.61
C ARG A 104 -2.57 11.34 7.12
N SER A 105 -2.08 11.09 8.32
CA SER A 105 -0.98 11.84 8.91
C SER A 105 0.30 11.67 8.10
N ALA A 106 1.15 12.69 8.15
CA ALA A 106 2.51 12.66 7.61
C ALA A 106 3.25 11.38 8.06
N ARG A 107 3.20 11.09 9.37
CA ARG A 107 3.86 9.91 9.97
C ARG A 107 3.43 8.59 9.33
N VAL A 108 2.11 8.40 9.15
CA VAL A 108 1.57 7.16 8.55
C VAL A 108 1.90 7.07 7.06
N ILE A 109 1.89 8.19 6.35
CA ILE A 109 2.27 8.24 4.93
C ILE A 109 3.74 7.83 4.79
N THR A 110 4.64 8.46 5.54
CA THR A 110 6.08 8.15 5.53
C THR A 110 6.34 6.68 5.80
N GLN A 111 5.73 6.12 6.86
CA GLN A 111 5.90 4.71 7.20
C GLN A 111 5.44 3.79 6.05
N LYS A 112 4.28 4.08 5.45
CA LYS A 112 3.73 3.28 4.36
C LYS A 112 4.65 3.28 3.14
N LEU A 113 5.15 4.44 2.72
CA LEU A 113 6.03 4.50 1.54
C LEU A 113 7.40 3.86 1.81
N ARG A 114 7.98 4.05 3.00
CA ARG A 114 9.21 3.34 3.40
C ARG A 114 9.05 1.82 3.37
N MET A 115 7.92 1.28 3.85
CA MET A 115 7.63 -0.16 3.74
C MET A 115 7.48 -0.64 2.28
N LYS A 116 7.13 0.25 1.36
CA LYS A 116 7.14 -0.02 -0.09
C LYS A 116 8.52 0.12 -0.72
N GLY A 117 9.51 0.58 0.03
CA GLY A 117 10.89 0.73 -0.41
C GLY A 117 11.12 1.97 -1.28
N VAL A 118 10.31 3.01 -1.09
CA VAL A 118 10.56 4.35 -1.66
C VAL A 118 11.67 5.02 -0.84
N ALA A 119 12.61 5.69 -1.52
CA ALA A 119 13.73 6.39 -0.88
C ALA A 119 13.26 7.45 0.13
N PRO A 120 13.89 7.56 1.31
CA PRO A 120 13.48 8.51 2.35
C PRO A 120 13.38 9.96 1.88
N GLU A 121 14.28 10.40 1.00
CA GLU A 121 14.38 11.75 0.47
C GLU A 121 13.18 12.04 -0.43
N LEU A 122 12.87 11.13 -1.34
CA LEU A 122 11.69 11.22 -2.21
C LEU A 122 10.38 11.19 -1.42
N VAL A 123 10.32 10.42 -0.33
CA VAL A 123 9.15 10.43 0.58
C VAL A 123 8.99 11.80 1.24
N GLN A 124 10.08 12.42 1.71
CA GLN A 124 10.03 13.74 2.33
C GLN A 124 9.62 14.80 1.31
N GLU A 125 10.22 14.80 0.13
CA GLU A 125 9.90 15.71 -0.98
C GLU A 125 8.40 15.67 -1.31
N LYS A 126 7.87 14.49 -1.66
CA LYS A 126 6.46 14.35 -2.06
C LYS A 126 5.47 14.61 -0.94
N LEU A 127 5.85 14.29 0.30
CA LEU A 127 5.02 14.61 1.46
C LEU A 127 4.98 16.11 1.76
N ALA A 128 6.08 16.83 1.55
CA ALA A 128 6.11 18.28 1.71
C ALA A 128 5.15 18.95 0.72
N GLU A 129 5.22 18.58 -0.57
CA GLU A 129 4.30 19.04 -1.63
C GLU A 129 2.83 18.80 -1.21
N ALA A 130 2.45 17.54 -0.90
CA ALA A 130 1.07 17.23 -0.52
C ALA A 130 0.61 17.88 0.80
N THR A 131 1.54 18.29 1.66
CA THR A 131 1.23 19.00 2.90
C THR A 131 0.90 20.47 2.64
N GLN A 132 1.40 21.06 1.55
CA GLN A 132 1.00 22.39 1.10
C GLN A 132 -0.45 22.37 0.63
N ASP A 133 -0.86 21.36 -0.13
CA ASP A 133 -2.24 21.22 -0.60
C ASP A 133 -3.22 20.90 0.53
N VAL A 134 -2.83 20.00 1.43
CA VAL A 134 -3.64 19.59 2.56
C VAL A 134 -2.78 19.67 3.82
N PRO A 135 -2.92 20.71 4.64
CA PRO A 135 -2.23 20.84 5.92
C PRO A 135 -2.50 19.68 6.90
N GLU A 136 -1.61 19.45 7.87
CA GLU A 136 -1.70 18.30 8.78
C GLU A 136 -2.95 18.33 9.67
N ASP A 137 -3.38 19.53 10.05
CA ASP A 137 -4.62 19.78 10.77
C ASP A 137 -5.85 19.50 9.89
N ALA A 138 -5.82 19.87 8.61
CA ALA A 138 -6.87 19.53 7.65
C ALA A 138 -6.99 18.02 7.46
N ALA A 139 -5.86 17.31 7.31
CA ALA A 139 -5.84 15.86 7.24
C ALA A 139 -6.39 15.20 8.52
N ALA A 140 -6.07 15.75 9.70
CA ALA A 140 -6.61 15.28 10.98
C ALA A 140 -8.13 15.51 11.08
N ARG A 141 -8.64 16.65 10.61
CA ARG A 141 -10.08 16.94 10.52
C ARG A 141 -10.80 15.99 9.58
N ILE A 142 -10.26 15.72 8.39
CA ILE A 142 -10.79 14.72 7.43
C ILE A 142 -10.89 13.34 8.11
N TRP A 143 -9.84 12.94 8.82
CA TRP A 143 -9.82 11.66 9.54
C TRP A 143 -10.83 11.61 10.68
N ALA A 144 -10.88 12.65 11.52
CA ALA A 144 -11.82 12.75 12.63
C ALA A 144 -13.26 12.70 12.15
N ARG A 145 -13.59 13.43 11.07
CA ARG A 145 -14.91 13.37 10.42
C ARG A 145 -15.23 11.97 9.92
N LYS A 146 -14.30 11.34 9.19
CA LYS A 146 -14.46 9.96 8.69
C LYS A 146 -14.70 8.95 9.82
N LYS A 147 -14.13 9.20 11.00
CA LYS A 147 -14.25 8.35 12.18
C LYS A 147 -15.28 8.82 13.21
N ARG A 148 -16.00 9.92 12.93
CA ARG A 148 -17.00 10.53 13.81
C ARG A 148 -16.45 10.79 15.22
N LEU A 149 -15.29 11.43 15.28
CA LEU A 149 -14.61 11.78 16.53
C LEU A 149 -14.86 13.25 16.89
N GLY A 150 -14.85 13.56 18.18
CA GLY A 150 -14.91 14.93 18.70
C GLY A 150 -16.09 15.71 18.12
N PRO A 151 -15.86 16.85 17.46
CA PRO A 151 -16.92 17.69 16.87
C PRO A 151 -17.80 16.99 15.82
N PHE A 152 -17.34 15.86 15.26
CA PHE A 152 -18.05 15.13 14.21
C PHE A 152 -18.85 13.93 14.74
N ARG A 153 -19.01 13.82 16.07
CA ARG A 153 -19.89 12.82 16.69
C ARG A 153 -21.35 13.10 16.31
N ARG A 154 -22.13 12.02 16.19
CA ARG A 154 -23.57 12.13 15.90
C ARG A 154 -24.34 12.79 17.04
N ASP A 155 -23.98 12.43 18.27
CA ASP A 155 -24.54 13.00 19.48
C ASP A 155 -23.48 13.90 20.15
N PRO A 156 -23.67 15.23 20.11
CA PRO A 156 -22.76 16.18 20.74
C PRO A 156 -22.59 16.00 22.25
N SER A 157 -23.61 15.47 22.95
CA SER A 157 -23.55 15.29 24.42
C SER A 157 -22.48 14.27 24.84
N THR A 158 -22.20 13.30 23.96
CA THR A 158 -21.19 12.24 24.19
C THR A 158 -19.74 12.72 24.04
N ARG A 159 -19.51 14.00 23.70
CA ARG A 159 -18.16 14.50 23.39
C ARG A 159 -17.25 14.51 24.61
N VAL A 160 -17.76 14.89 25.78
CA VAL A 160 -16.97 14.99 27.02
C VAL A 160 -16.50 13.62 27.47
N GLU A 161 -17.40 12.64 27.58
CA GLU A 161 -17.09 11.27 28.00
C GLU A 161 -16.13 10.56 27.02
N ASN A 162 -16.23 10.85 25.72
CA ASN A 162 -15.41 10.18 24.69
C ASN A 162 -14.13 10.92 24.35
N ARG A 163 -13.88 12.12 24.89
CA ARG A 163 -12.73 12.96 24.57
C ARG A 163 -11.41 12.19 24.62
N LYS A 164 -11.16 11.43 25.70
CA LYS A 164 -9.93 10.61 25.85
C LYS A 164 -9.81 9.55 24.76
N LYS A 165 -10.92 8.87 24.41
CA LYS A 165 -10.96 7.84 23.36
C LYS A 165 -10.68 8.45 21.98
N ASP A 166 -11.20 9.64 21.73
CA ASP A 166 -11.04 10.35 20.46
C ASP A 166 -9.60 10.84 20.26
N LEU A 167 -8.98 11.41 21.31
CA LEU A 167 -7.56 11.76 21.31
C LEU A 167 -6.67 10.53 21.05
N ALA A 168 -6.96 9.41 21.73
CA ALA A 168 -6.22 8.16 21.52
C ALA A 168 -6.40 7.60 20.09
N ALA A 169 -7.57 7.80 19.47
CA ALA A 169 -7.82 7.39 18.10
C ALA A 169 -6.99 8.21 17.09
N LEU A 170 -6.85 9.52 17.29
CA LEU A 170 -5.98 10.37 16.46
C LEU A 170 -4.49 10.09 16.67
N ALA A 171 -4.06 9.82 17.90
CA ALA A 171 -2.69 9.43 18.19
C ALA A 171 -2.30 8.12 17.47
N ARG A 172 -3.19 7.11 17.50
CA ARG A 172 -3.01 5.86 16.74
C ARG A 172 -3.04 6.08 15.22
N ALA A 173 -3.77 7.09 14.76
CA ALA A 173 -3.75 7.52 13.37
C ALA A 173 -2.49 8.31 12.98
N GLY A 174 -1.61 8.59 13.93
CA GLY A 174 -0.28 9.17 13.71
C GLY A 174 -0.19 10.68 13.83
N PHE A 175 -1.24 11.34 14.31
CA PHE A 175 -1.21 12.79 14.56
C PHE A 175 -0.54 13.11 15.89
N SER A 176 0.09 14.28 15.97
CA SER A 176 0.67 14.79 17.23
C SER A 176 -0.44 15.11 18.24
N PHE A 177 -0.10 15.09 19.53
CA PHE A 177 -1.05 15.45 20.59
C PHE A 177 -1.62 16.85 20.39
N THR A 178 -0.80 17.82 20.00
CA THR A 178 -1.23 19.20 19.76
C THR A 178 -2.29 19.29 18.66
N ILE A 179 -2.10 18.59 17.54
CA ILE A 179 -3.10 18.56 16.45
C ILE A 179 -4.34 17.80 16.91
N ALA A 180 -4.18 16.66 17.57
CA ALA A 180 -5.30 15.88 18.06
C ALA A 180 -6.18 16.69 19.03
N LYS A 181 -5.56 17.37 20.01
CA LYS A 181 -6.24 18.25 20.96
C LYS A 181 -7.01 19.35 20.23
N ARG A 182 -6.35 20.06 19.31
CA ARG A 182 -6.98 21.14 18.52
C ARG A 182 -8.22 20.66 17.76
N VAL A 183 -8.14 19.50 17.11
CA VAL A 183 -9.26 18.94 16.35
C VAL A 183 -10.39 18.44 17.25
N ILE A 184 -10.05 17.75 18.36
CA ILE A 184 -11.07 17.18 19.27
C ILE A 184 -11.73 18.24 20.13
N ASP A 185 -11.05 19.34 20.43
CA ASP A 185 -11.55 20.44 21.26
C ASP A 185 -12.13 21.60 20.43
N GLY A 186 -11.98 21.60 19.10
CA GLY A 186 -12.50 22.63 18.18
C GLY A 186 -13.98 22.48 17.76
N THR A 187 -14.36 23.03 16.60
CA THR A 187 -15.72 22.92 16.02
C THR A 187 -15.70 22.15 14.69
N ALA A 188 -16.89 21.86 14.14
CA ALA A 188 -17.03 21.06 12.91
C ALA A 188 -16.96 21.88 11.60
N GLU A 189 -16.92 23.20 11.70
CA GLU A 189 -17.14 24.14 10.58
C GLU A 189 -15.90 24.31 9.65
N ASP A 190 -14.70 23.89 10.08
CA ASP A 190 -13.44 24.19 9.36
C ASP A 190 -13.01 23.15 8.31
N LEU A 191 -13.91 22.67 7.45
CA LEU A 191 -13.54 21.66 6.43
C LEU A 191 -14.12 22.01 5.06
N PRO A 192 -13.33 21.83 3.99
CA PRO A 192 -13.87 21.96 2.64
C PRO A 192 -15.06 21.01 2.43
N PRO A 193 -16.02 21.40 1.56
CA PRO A 193 -17.16 20.57 1.20
C PRO A 193 -16.72 19.21 0.65
N ARG A 194 -17.64 18.24 0.72
CA ARG A 194 -17.42 16.97 0.03
C ARG A 194 -17.71 17.21 -1.45
N ASP A 195 -16.72 16.99 -2.29
CA ASP A 195 -16.97 16.54 -3.65
C ASP A 195 -17.39 15.06 -3.63
#